data_AF-A0A9D8JHC1-F1
#
_entry.id   AF-A0A9D8JHC1-F1
#
_cell.length_a   1.000
_cell.length_b   1.000
_cell.length_c   1.000
_cell.angle_alpha   90.00
_cell.angle_beta   90.00
_cell.angle_gamma   90.00
#
_symmetry.space_group_name_H-M   'P 1'
#
loop_
_entity.id
_entity.type
_entity.pdbx_description
1 polymer ?
#
loop_
_entity_poly.entity_id
_entity_poly.type
_entity_poly.pdbx_seq_one_letter_code
_entity_poly.pdbx_strand_id
1 'polypeptide(L)'
;MNLIWQMVALIGFGGGCWAIGDLILRYLLGKEVHLHAVARYSLAFATGNVFLSYFITALGFSGFFTSEALWTMFIVCLGLFLWKGGGEVNGLLTKSKEGLKGHLFSNSEIPNRDRENHLAAFFLIALTALFYIPVVMQAAAPPYLRDSLVYHLLCPKAYLKAGSLIHIPGNLFSAFPKGHEVLMTLLLEVAGDRAAQGFSIFQQISAIGGFYGLNRLLVGPRSAVLCVTGFATVPPVIYFSGCGYVEPALLMNLGGSLLILFLYIRSVREKSMSGSMTLRFFSLIGFLAGWMSSLKYSGLIYLGLVGLILLWSQRKVPLKKALGAIGTFSLSATPGFCWMGWNWITLGNPVYPMGWFLFGGRGWDESRALAMSLYFNTYGMGKNLSDYLLLMWRLAFSGRFDSIRFDGAIGPFLLLFLALAAWSAYLLIRRRINGGVTKQIGFMFIVSTAF
;
A
#
# COMPACT_ATOMS: atom_id res chain seq x y z
N MET A 1 -12.82 23.65 11.30
CA MET A 1 -13.57 22.42 11.63
C MET A 1 -13.05 21.85 12.95
N ASN A 2 -13.93 21.31 13.80
CA ASN A 2 -13.51 20.70 15.06
C ASN A 2 -12.82 19.33 14.81
N LEU A 3 -12.12 18.82 15.83
CA LEU A 3 -11.35 17.56 15.71
C LEU A 3 -12.28 16.33 15.57
N ILE A 4 -13.44 16.36 16.24
CA ILE A 4 -14.40 15.24 16.23
C ILE A 4 -14.94 15.02 14.82
N TRP A 5 -15.37 16.07 14.12
CA TRP A 5 -15.84 15.97 12.74
C TRP A 5 -14.74 15.43 11.81
N GLN A 6 -13.50 15.93 11.97
CA GLN A 6 -12.36 15.44 11.19
C GLN A 6 -12.15 13.94 11.37
N MET A 7 -12.22 13.45 12.60
CA MET A 7 -12.11 12.02 12.90
C MET A 7 -13.28 11.22 12.29
N VAL A 8 -14.51 11.68 12.46
CA VAL A 8 -15.72 10.99 11.93
C VAL A 8 -15.70 10.93 10.41
N ALA A 9 -15.37 12.05 9.73
CA ALA A 9 -15.30 12.10 8.28
C ALA A 9 -14.16 11.23 7.74
N LEU A 10 -13.00 11.25 8.40
CA LEU A 10 -11.89 10.36 8.09
C LEU A 10 -12.29 8.87 8.18
N ILE A 11 -12.97 8.47 9.26
CA ILE A 11 -13.49 7.09 9.43
C ILE A 11 -14.54 6.77 8.35
N GLY A 12 -15.46 7.69 8.09
CA GLY A 12 -16.52 7.52 7.10
C GLY A 12 -15.97 7.30 5.69
N PHE A 13 -15.00 8.12 5.28
CA PHE A 13 -14.33 7.97 3.98
C PHE A 13 -13.51 6.69 3.91
N GLY A 14 -12.74 6.36 4.96
CA GLY A 14 -11.99 5.11 5.04
C GLY A 14 -12.89 3.87 4.97
N GLY A 15 -14.03 3.90 5.65
CA GLY A 15 -15.07 2.88 5.56
C GLY A 15 -15.69 2.78 4.16
N GLY A 16 -15.86 3.91 3.48
CA GLY A 16 -16.31 3.96 2.08
C GLY A 16 -15.34 3.28 1.12
N CYS A 17 -14.03 3.54 1.26
CA CYS A 17 -12.97 2.81 0.53
C CYS A 17 -13.10 1.30 0.73
N TRP A 18 -13.23 0.84 1.97
CA TRP A 18 -13.42 -0.58 2.27
C TRP A 18 -14.70 -1.14 1.62
N ALA A 19 -15.82 -0.42 1.71
CA ALA A 19 -17.10 -0.89 1.21
C ALA A 19 -17.09 -1.08 -0.30
N ILE A 20 -16.59 -0.08 -1.03
CA ILE A 20 -16.41 -0.09 -2.49
C ILE A 20 -15.49 -1.23 -2.90
N GLY A 21 -14.32 -1.34 -2.27
CA GLY A 21 -13.37 -2.37 -2.65
C GLY A 21 -13.84 -3.78 -2.32
N ASP A 22 -14.59 -4.00 -1.24
CA ASP A 22 -15.19 -5.31 -0.99
C ASP A 22 -16.24 -5.66 -2.07
N LEU A 23 -17.02 -4.71 -2.58
CA LEU A 23 -17.94 -4.94 -3.72
C LEU A 23 -17.15 -5.33 -4.98
N ILE A 24 -16.11 -4.58 -5.32
CA ILE A 24 -15.23 -4.87 -6.47
C ILE A 24 -14.63 -6.27 -6.34
N LEU A 25 -14.11 -6.61 -5.16
CA LEU A 25 -13.48 -7.90 -4.98
C LEU A 25 -14.47 -9.07 -4.95
N ARG A 26 -15.71 -8.88 -4.47
CA ARG A 26 -16.76 -9.93 -4.60
C ARG A 26 -17.02 -10.26 -6.06
N TYR A 27 -16.98 -9.26 -6.94
CA TYR A 27 -17.10 -9.45 -8.39
C TYR A 27 -15.85 -10.12 -8.99
N LEU A 28 -14.66 -9.65 -8.64
CA LEU A 28 -13.40 -10.13 -9.23
C LEU A 28 -12.98 -11.51 -8.74
N LEU A 29 -13.00 -11.75 -7.43
CA LEU A 29 -12.53 -13.00 -6.81
C LEU A 29 -13.65 -14.03 -6.63
N GLY A 30 -14.92 -13.62 -6.66
CA GLY A 30 -16.05 -14.50 -6.37
C GLY A 30 -16.15 -14.89 -4.90
N LYS A 31 -17.10 -15.78 -4.58
CA LYS A 31 -17.34 -16.25 -3.19
C LYS A 31 -16.42 -17.39 -2.75
N GLU A 32 -15.78 -18.08 -3.70
CA GLU A 32 -14.98 -19.28 -3.45
C GLU A 32 -13.55 -18.97 -2.95
N VAL A 33 -13.08 -17.74 -3.16
CA VAL A 33 -11.75 -17.32 -2.71
C VAL A 33 -11.82 -16.93 -1.23
N HIS A 34 -11.39 -17.86 -0.38
CA HIS A 34 -11.34 -17.66 1.07
C HIS A 34 -10.03 -17.01 1.52
N LEU A 35 -10.15 -15.81 2.11
CA LEU A 35 -9.06 -15.11 2.80
C LEU A 35 -9.41 -14.96 4.28
N HIS A 36 -8.38 -14.92 5.12
CA HIS A 36 -8.55 -14.51 6.51
C HIS A 36 -9.14 -13.10 6.59
N ALA A 37 -10.03 -12.83 7.55
CA ALA A 37 -10.78 -11.58 7.65
C ALA A 37 -9.90 -10.32 7.57
N VAL A 38 -8.80 -10.28 8.32
CA VAL A 38 -7.81 -9.18 8.27
C VAL A 38 -7.29 -8.95 6.85
N ALA A 39 -6.82 -9.99 6.18
CA ALA A 39 -6.29 -9.91 4.82
C ALA A 39 -7.38 -9.47 3.82
N ARG A 40 -8.60 -9.97 4.01
CA ARG A 40 -9.77 -9.62 3.19
C ARG A 40 -10.13 -8.14 3.33
N TYR A 41 -10.19 -7.62 4.55
CA TYR A 41 -10.52 -6.23 4.82
C TYR A 41 -9.43 -5.28 4.35
N SER A 42 -8.15 -5.62 4.55
CA SER A 42 -7.03 -4.85 4.01
C SER A 42 -7.07 -4.79 2.48
N LEU A 43 -7.27 -5.94 1.82
CA LEU A 43 -7.35 -5.97 0.37
C LEU A 43 -8.56 -5.19 -0.15
N ALA A 44 -9.72 -5.29 0.52
CA ALA A 44 -10.91 -4.50 0.20
C ALA A 44 -10.61 -3.01 0.33
N PHE A 45 -10.05 -2.56 1.46
CA PHE A 45 -9.66 -1.17 1.63
C PHE A 45 -8.69 -0.72 0.53
N ALA A 46 -7.63 -1.47 0.26
CA ALA A 46 -6.65 -1.13 -0.77
C ALA A 46 -7.29 -1.00 -2.15
N THR A 47 -8.17 -1.94 -2.52
CA THR A 47 -8.86 -1.93 -3.82
C THR A 47 -9.76 -0.71 -3.97
N GLY A 48 -10.54 -0.36 -2.95
CA GLY A 48 -11.40 0.81 -3.02
C GLY A 48 -10.65 2.14 -2.91
N ASN A 49 -9.53 2.17 -2.16
CA ASN A 49 -8.62 3.31 -2.09
C ASN A 49 -8.04 3.65 -3.47
N VAL A 50 -7.51 2.64 -4.18
CA VAL A 50 -6.99 2.80 -5.55
C VAL A 50 -8.10 3.21 -6.52
N PHE A 51 -9.28 2.58 -6.43
CA PHE A 51 -10.44 2.94 -7.26
C PHE A 51 -10.84 4.40 -7.08
N LEU A 52 -11.01 4.84 -5.84
CA LEU A 52 -11.36 6.23 -5.55
C LEU A 52 -10.25 7.18 -6.01
N SER A 53 -8.97 6.83 -5.84
CA SER A 53 -7.87 7.67 -6.32
C SER A 53 -7.95 7.91 -7.83
N TYR A 54 -8.12 6.86 -8.63
CA TYR A 54 -8.27 7.02 -10.08
C TYR A 54 -9.53 7.79 -10.45
N PHE A 55 -10.65 7.52 -9.78
CA PHE A 55 -11.90 8.22 -10.03
C PHE A 55 -11.78 9.73 -9.75
N ILE A 56 -11.18 10.09 -8.61
CA ILE A 56 -10.95 11.48 -8.23
C ILE A 56 -9.93 12.14 -9.17
N THR A 57 -8.91 11.41 -9.60
CA THR A 57 -7.96 11.90 -10.61
C THR A 57 -8.67 12.27 -11.90
N ALA A 58 -9.61 11.43 -12.38
CA ALA A 58 -10.40 11.72 -13.57
C ALA A 58 -11.31 12.95 -13.40
N LEU A 59 -11.95 13.10 -12.23
CA LEU A 59 -12.71 14.32 -11.90
C LEU A 59 -11.82 15.56 -11.92
N GLY A 60 -10.63 15.46 -11.37
CA GLY A 60 -9.65 16.55 -11.32
C GLY A 60 -9.16 16.99 -12.69
N PHE A 61 -8.86 16.04 -13.58
CA PHE A 61 -8.53 16.36 -14.98
C PHE A 61 -9.70 16.97 -15.74
N SER A 62 -10.92 16.65 -15.35
CA SER A 62 -12.15 17.14 -15.97
C SER A 62 -12.65 18.47 -15.39
N GLY A 63 -11.96 19.04 -14.40
CA GLY A 63 -12.34 20.32 -13.77
C GLY A 63 -13.52 20.24 -12.81
N PHE A 64 -13.78 19.08 -12.22
CA PHE A 64 -14.90 18.84 -11.29
C PHE A 64 -14.46 18.74 -9.82
N PHE A 65 -13.41 19.43 -9.39
CA PHE A 65 -13.13 19.64 -7.96
C PHE A 65 -13.98 20.76 -7.37
N THR A 66 -15.29 20.71 -7.63
CA THR A 66 -16.31 21.55 -7.01
C THR A 66 -16.72 20.96 -5.66
N SER A 67 -17.10 21.81 -4.71
CA SER A 67 -17.60 21.37 -3.40
C SER A 67 -18.73 20.35 -3.53
N GLU A 68 -19.70 20.59 -4.43
CA GLU A 68 -20.86 19.71 -4.63
C GLU A 68 -20.46 18.29 -5.04
N ALA A 69 -19.53 18.17 -5.99
CA ALA A 69 -19.03 16.87 -6.46
C ALA A 69 -18.28 16.10 -5.36
N LEU A 70 -17.40 16.78 -4.62
CA LEU A 70 -16.61 16.15 -3.55
C LEU A 70 -17.47 15.75 -2.35
N TRP A 71 -18.42 16.59 -1.94
CA TRP A 71 -19.39 16.27 -0.89
C TRP A 71 -20.33 15.14 -1.32
N THR A 72 -20.83 15.14 -2.56
CA THR A 72 -21.67 14.06 -3.09
C THR A 72 -20.93 12.73 -3.02
N MET A 73 -19.68 12.70 -3.49
CA MET A 73 -18.85 11.50 -3.43
C MET A 73 -18.60 11.05 -1.99
N PHE A 74 -18.32 11.97 -1.06
CA PHE A 74 -18.16 11.64 0.35
C PHE A 74 -19.44 11.05 0.95
N ILE A 75 -20.61 11.63 0.67
CA ILE A 75 -21.91 11.13 1.14
C ILE A 75 -22.21 9.75 0.58
N VAL A 76 -21.93 9.51 -0.71
CA VAL A 76 -22.07 8.18 -1.33
C VAL A 76 -21.14 7.17 -0.64
N CYS A 77 -19.89 7.53 -0.38
CA CYS A 77 -18.93 6.69 0.35
C CYS A 77 -19.43 6.35 1.76
N LEU A 78 -19.94 7.36 2.48
CA LEU A 78 -20.51 7.20 3.82
C LEU A 78 -21.76 6.30 3.80
N GLY A 79 -22.67 6.50 2.83
CA GLY A 79 -23.86 5.67 2.65
C GLY A 79 -23.51 4.20 2.37
N LEU A 80 -22.53 3.94 1.49
CA LEU A 80 -22.03 2.59 1.22
C LEU A 80 -21.39 1.95 2.46
N PHE A 81 -20.64 2.73 3.23
CA PHE A 81 -20.05 2.27 4.48
C PHE A 81 -21.13 1.87 5.49
N LEU A 82 -22.12 2.73 5.73
CA LEU A 82 -23.20 2.46 6.68
C LEU A 82 -24.07 1.27 6.25
N TRP A 83 -24.45 1.21 4.98
CA TRP A 83 -25.23 0.11 4.42
C TRP A 83 -24.52 -1.24 4.60
N LYS A 84 -23.24 -1.28 4.23
CA LYS A 84 -22.46 -2.52 4.28
C LYS A 84 -22.05 -2.90 5.70
N GLY A 85 -21.63 -1.93 6.50
CA GLY A 85 -21.30 -2.12 7.91
C GLY A 85 -22.51 -2.62 8.70
N GLY A 86 -23.70 -2.06 8.46
CA GLY A 86 -24.95 -2.56 9.04
C GLY A 86 -25.24 -4.02 8.65
N GLY A 87 -24.97 -4.40 7.39
CA GLY A 87 -25.07 -5.79 6.93
C GLY A 87 -24.14 -6.75 7.68
N GLU A 88 -22.87 -6.38 7.88
CA GLU A 88 -21.89 -7.18 8.63
C GLU A 88 -22.29 -7.31 10.11
N VAL A 89 -22.70 -6.20 10.76
CA VAL A 89 -23.16 -6.21 12.16
C VAL A 89 -24.39 -7.10 12.32
N ASN A 90 -25.38 -6.98 11.42
CA ASN A 90 -26.56 -7.84 11.44
C ASN A 90 -26.19 -9.31 11.27
N GLY A 91 -25.24 -9.63 10.38
CA GLY A 91 -24.74 -10.99 10.19
C GLY A 91 -23.99 -11.55 11.40
N LEU A 92 -23.29 -10.71 12.16
CA LEU A 92 -22.64 -11.11 13.42
C LEU A 92 -23.69 -11.34 14.53
N LEU A 93 -24.71 -10.48 14.62
CA LEU A 93 -25.78 -10.61 15.60
C LEU A 93 -26.63 -11.86 15.36
N THR A 94 -26.92 -12.22 14.11
CA THR A 94 -27.64 -13.47 13.79
C THR A 94 -26.81 -14.69 14.13
N LYS A 95 -25.53 -14.74 13.73
CA LYS A 95 -24.61 -15.82 14.10
C LYS A 95 -24.41 -15.95 15.60
N SER A 96 -24.35 -14.84 16.33
CA SER A 96 -24.25 -14.84 17.79
C SER A 96 -25.51 -15.40 18.45
N LYS A 97 -26.70 -15.05 17.95
CA LYS A 97 -27.97 -15.62 18.43
C LYS A 97 -28.10 -17.11 18.15
N GLU A 98 -27.63 -17.58 16.99
CA GLU A 98 -27.59 -19.01 16.64
C GLU A 98 -26.53 -19.76 17.46
N GLY A 99 -25.35 -19.16 17.67
CA GLY A 99 -24.28 -19.70 18.49
C GLY A 99 -24.63 -19.78 19.98
N LEU A 100 -25.34 -18.80 20.54
CA LEU A 100 -25.84 -18.86 21.92
C LEU A 100 -26.84 -20.01 22.13
N LYS A 101 -27.67 -20.32 21.13
CA LYS A 101 -28.55 -21.50 21.18
C LYS A 101 -27.76 -22.82 21.14
N GLY A 102 -26.61 -22.86 20.47
CA GLY A 102 -25.74 -24.03 20.41
C GLY A 102 -24.75 -24.18 21.59
N HIS A 103 -24.34 -23.09 22.23
CA HIS A 103 -23.36 -23.09 23.34
C HIS A 103 -23.96 -23.34 24.72
N LEU A 104 -25.29 -23.34 24.87
CA LEU A 104 -25.94 -23.83 26.09
C LEU A 104 -25.72 -25.34 26.34
N PHE A 105 -25.07 -26.06 25.41
CA PHE A 105 -24.87 -27.52 25.47
C PHE A 105 -23.43 -28.00 25.26
N SER A 106 -22.40 -27.15 25.38
CA SER A 106 -21.01 -27.61 25.22
C SER A 106 -20.03 -26.88 26.13
N ASN A 107 -19.71 -27.50 27.27
CA ASN A 107 -18.51 -27.20 28.05
C ASN A 107 -17.35 -28.03 27.47
N SER A 108 -16.67 -27.51 26.44
CA SER A 108 -15.38 -28.04 26.02
C SER A 108 -14.27 -27.10 26.48
N GLU A 109 -13.40 -27.59 27.36
CA GLU A 109 -12.19 -26.88 27.80
C GLU A 109 -11.29 -26.58 26.59
N ILE A 110 -10.93 -25.31 26.40
CA ILE A 110 -9.99 -24.89 25.35
C ILE A 110 -8.61 -25.45 25.73
N PRO A 111 -7.93 -26.23 24.87
CA PRO A 111 -6.62 -26.79 25.17
C PRO A 111 -5.61 -25.72 25.58
N ASN A 112 -4.80 -25.99 26.60
CA ASN A 112 -3.87 -25.03 27.22
C ASN A 112 -2.89 -24.38 26.20
N ARG A 113 -2.52 -25.13 25.15
CA ARG A 113 -1.65 -24.66 24.06
C ARG A 113 -2.28 -23.57 23.20
N ASP A 114 -3.60 -23.58 23.01
CA ASP A 114 -4.29 -22.55 22.25
C ASP A 114 -4.44 -21.26 23.07
N ARG A 115 -4.64 -21.38 24.38
CA ARG A 115 -4.64 -20.25 25.31
C ARG A 115 -3.32 -19.46 25.29
N GLU A 116 -2.17 -20.14 25.36
CA GLU A 116 -0.86 -19.49 25.27
C GLU A 116 -0.65 -18.75 23.95
N ASN A 117 -1.12 -19.32 22.83
CA ASN A 117 -1.04 -18.68 21.51
C ASN A 117 -1.91 -17.41 21.42
N HIS A 118 -3.10 -17.44 22.01
CA HIS A 118 -4.00 -16.29 22.05
C HIS A 118 -3.42 -15.16 22.90
N LEU A 119 -2.81 -15.50 24.05
CA LEU A 119 -2.12 -14.53 24.89
C LEU A 119 -0.95 -13.88 24.14
N ALA A 120 -0.08 -14.66 23.51
CA ALA A 120 1.05 -14.13 22.75
C ALA A 120 0.60 -13.20 21.61
N ALA A 121 -0.44 -13.58 20.86
CA ALA A 121 -1.01 -12.74 19.81
C ALA A 121 -1.62 -11.45 20.38
N PHE A 122 -2.33 -11.54 21.51
CA PHE A 122 -2.87 -10.37 22.21
C PHE A 122 -1.75 -9.41 22.64
N PHE A 123 -0.68 -9.91 23.25
CA PHE A 123 0.48 -9.10 23.64
C PHE A 123 1.13 -8.41 22.44
N LEU A 124 1.32 -9.10 21.32
CA LEU A 124 1.90 -8.50 20.10
C LEU A 124 0.99 -7.42 19.49
N ILE A 125 -0.34 -7.62 19.52
CA ILE A 125 -1.30 -6.61 19.08
C ILE A 125 -1.28 -5.40 20.03
N ALA A 126 -1.28 -5.62 21.34
CA ALA A 126 -1.21 -4.55 22.33
C ALA A 126 0.10 -3.75 22.21
N LEU A 127 1.22 -4.44 21.98
CA LEU A 127 2.52 -3.81 21.70
C LEU A 127 2.45 -2.96 20.44
N THR A 128 1.89 -3.50 19.34
CA THR A 128 1.71 -2.74 18.09
C THR A 128 0.85 -1.50 18.33
N ALA A 129 -0.26 -1.63 19.07
CA ALA A 129 -1.14 -0.51 19.40
C ALA A 129 -0.40 0.58 20.19
N LEU A 130 0.45 0.19 21.16
CA LEU A 130 1.28 1.11 21.92
C LEU A 130 2.23 1.92 21.02
N PHE A 131 2.89 1.27 20.06
CA PHE A 131 3.79 1.93 19.09
C PHE A 131 3.06 2.90 18.14
N TYR A 132 1.74 2.77 17.98
CA TYR A 132 0.93 3.61 17.11
C TYR A 132 0.23 4.76 17.85
N ILE A 133 0.40 4.91 19.17
CA ILE A 133 -0.08 6.11 19.89
C ILE A 133 0.52 7.39 19.28
N PRO A 134 1.84 7.50 19.02
CA PRO A 134 2.43 8.68 18.39
C PRO A 134 1.83 8.99 17.01
N VAL A 135 1.48 7.97 16.23
CA VAL A 135 0.85 8.11 14.90
C VAL A 135 -0.50 8.82 15.00
N VAL A 136 -1.32 8.44 15.98
CA VAL A 136 -2.62 9.09 16.21
C VAL A 136 -2.43 10.55 16.68
N MET A 137 -1.46 10.78 17.58
CA MET A 137 -1.13 12.14 18.04
C MET A 137 -0.64 13.03 16.90
N GLN A 138 0.20 12.49 16.01
CA GLN A 138 0.71 13.18 14.84
C GLN A 138 -0.40 13.55 13.87
N ALA A 139 -1.34 12.63 13.59
CA ALA A 139 -2.51 12.91 12.77
C ALA A 139 -3.44 13.97 13.38
N ALA A 140 -3.55 14.00 14.72
CA ALA A 140 -4.35 15.00 15.44
C ALA A 140 -3.67 16.38 15.55
N ALA A 141 -2.35 16.45 15.40
CA ALA A 141 -1.60 17.70 15.39
C ALA A 141 -1.83 18.48 14.07
N PRO A 142 -1.69 19.82 14.05
CA PRO A 142 -1.54 20.55 12.79
C PRO A 142 -0.39 19.97 11.94
N PRO A 143 -0.50 19.93 10.60
CA PRO A 143 0.59 19.45 9.76
C PRO A 143 1.86 20.27 10.00
N TYR A 144 2.99 19.58 10.21
CA TYR A 144 4.27 20.22 10.52
C TYR A 144 5.46 19.61 9.75
N LEU A 145 5.28 18.46 9.09
CA LEU A 145 6.36 17.84 8.33
C LEU A 145 6.61 18.55 6.99
N ARG A 146 7.88 18.57 6.59
CA ARG A 146 8.38 19.30 5.42
C ARG A 146 7.59 18.97 4.16
N ASP A 147 7.52 17.71 3.77
CA ASP A 147 6.90 17.35 2.48
C ASP A 147 5.37 17.48 2.54
N SER A 148 4.78 17.29 3.72
CA SER A 148 3.37 17.58 3.95
C SER A 148 3.03 19.03 3.63
N LEU A 149 3.88 19.96 4.05
CA LEU A 149 3.71 21.39 3.83
C LEU A 149 4.14 21.82 2.41
N VAL A 150 5.17 21.21 1.83
CA VAL A 150 5.70 21.60 0.51
C VAL A 150 4.80 21.08 -0.62
N TYR A 151 4.23 19.88 -0.51
CA TYR A 151 3.44 19.33 -1.62
C TYR A 151 2.30 18.38 -1.26
N HIS A 152 2.36 17.57 -0.19
CA HIS A 152 1.28 16.60 0.03
C HIS A 152 -0.05 17.26 0.41
N LEU A 153 -0.03 18.36 1.17
CA LEU A 153 -1.25 19.14 1.48
C LEU A 153 -1.34 20.43 0.66
N LEU A 154 -0.20 21.01 0.27
CA LEU A 154 -0.20 22.24 -0.54
C LEU A 154 -0.84 22.01 -1.92
N CYS A 155 -0.48 20.93 -2.61
CA CYS A 155 -1.01 20.67 -3.95
C CYS A 155 -2.53 20.46 -3.92
N PRO A 156 -3.08 19.59 -3.05
CA PRO A 156 -4.53 19.47 -2.86
C PRO A 156 -5.26 20.78 -2.55
N LYS A 157 -4.71 21.64 -1.68
CA LYS A 157 -5.30 22.97 -1.40
C LYS A 157 -5.33 23.85 -2.65
N ALA A 158 -4.29 23.80 -3.47
CA ALA A 158 -4.26 24.52 -4.74
C ALA A 158 -5.27 23.94 -5.75
N TYR A 159 -5.47 22.62 -5.75
CA TYR A 159 -6.45 21.95 -6.61
C TYR A 159 -7.89 22.36 -6.26
N LEU A 160 -8.23 22.42 -4.97
CA LEU A 160 -9.53 22.93 -4.52
C LEU A 160 -9.77 24.37 -4.97
N LYS A 161 -8.75 25.25 -4.83
CA LYS A 161 -8.85 26.63 -5.27
C LYS A 161 -9.02 26.76 -6.79
N ALA A 162 -8.41 25.86 -7.56
CA ALA A 162 -8.46 25.86 -9.02
C ALA A 162 -9.67 25.10 -9.61
N GLY A 163 -10.38 24.31 -8.79
CA GLY A 163 -11.43 23.41 -9.26
C GLY A 163 -10.94 22.25 -10.15
N SER A 164 -9.62 22.09 -10.31
CA SER A 164 -9.00 21.14 -11.24
C SER A 164 -7.58 20.75 -10.80
N LEU A 165 -7.01 19.73 -11.45
CA LEU A 165 -5.58 19.42 -11.33
C LEU A 165 -4.75 20.46 -12.06
N ILE A 166 -3.78 21.04 -11.37
CA ILE A 166 -2.88 22.07 -11.91
C ILE A 166 -1.42 21.80 -11.53
N HIS A 167 -0.49 22.22 -12.37
CA HIS A 167 0.89 22.41 -11.94
C HIS A 167 1.00 23.76 -11.23
N ILE A 168 1.76 23.81 -10.14
CA ILE A 168 1.98 25.04 -9.37
C ILE A 168 3.30 25.67 -9.85
N PRO A 169 3.26 26.86 -10.47
CA PRO A 169 4.47 27.55 -10.92
C PRO A 169 5.49 27.71 -9.78
N GLY A 170 6.75 27.38 -10.06
CA GLY A 170 7.83 27.44 -9.08
C GLY A 170 7.90 26.27 -8.09
N ASN A 171 6.89 25.41 -8.01
CA ASN A 171 6.92 24.20 -7.19
C ASN A 171 7.12 22.95 -8.06
N LEU A 172 8.38 22.49 -8.14
CA LEU A 172 8.73 21.30 -8.93
C LEU A 172 7.98 20.02 -8.49
N PHE A 173 7.66 19.91 -7.20
CA PHE A 173 7.00 18.74 -6.62
C PHE A 173 5.53 18.63 -7.05
N SER A 174 4.94 19.69 -7.62
CA SER A 174 3.60 19.65 -8.21
C SER A 174 3.52 18.84 -9.50
N ALA A 175 4.66 18.54 -10.12
CA ALA A 175 4.76 17.66 -11.29
C ALA A 175 4.99 16.18 -10.91
N PHE A 176 5.26 15.89 -9.64
CA PHE A 176 5.40 14.49 -9.21
C PHE A 176 4.03 13.80 -9.22
N PRO A 177 3.97 12.46 -9.35
CA PRO A 177 2.72 11.73 -9.25
C PRO A 177 1.93 12.05 -7.97
N LYS A 178 0.59 12.19 -8.06
CA LYS A 178 -0.29 12.65 -6.96
C LYS A 178 -1.46 11.72 -6.65
N GLY A 179 -1.27 10.42 -6.86
CA GLY A 179 -2.31 9.41 -6.61
C GLY A 179 -2.80 9.41 -5.15
N HIS A 180 -1.94 9.68 -4.17
CA HIS A 180 -2.36 9.80 -2.77
C HIS A 180 -3.05 11.16 -2.52
N GLU A 181 -2.47 12.24 -3.03
CA GLU A 181 -2.90 13.61 -2.78
C GLU A 181 -4.28 13.94 -3.35
N VAL A 182 -4.72 13.29 -4.44
CA VAL A 182 -6.10 13.43 -4.92
C VAL A 182 -7.14 12.97 -3.89
N LEU A 183 -6.84 11.92 -3.09
CA LEU A 183 -7.72 11.48 -2.00
C LEU A 183 -7.77 12.53 -0.87
N MET A 184 -6.62 13.15 -0.61
CA MET A 184 -6.52 14.25 0.36
C MET A 184 -7.30 15.49 -0.09
N THR A 185 -7.44 15.71 -1.39
CA THR A 185 -8.24 16.82 -1.96
C THR A 185 -9.70 16.72 -1.51
N LEU A 186 -10.31 15.52 -1.58
CA LEU A 186 -11.65 15.29 -1.03
C LEU A 186 -11.69 15.53 0.48
N LEU A 187 -10.74 14.96 1.24
CA LEU A 187 -10.76 15.08 2.70
C LEU A 187 -10.53 16.50 3.21
N LEU A 188 -9.73 17.29 2.50
CA LEU A 188 -9.53 18.71 2.79
C LEU A 188 -10.83 19.49 2.62
N GLU A 189 -11.59 19.22 1.56
CA GLU A 189 -12.87 19.88 1.31
C GLU A 189 -13.90 19.55 2.40
N VAL A 190 -14.03 18.27 2.75
CA VAL A 190 -15.11 17.82 3.65
C VAL A 190 -14.76 17.88 5.14
N ALA A 191 -13.48 17.93 5.50
CA ALA A 191 -13.04 17.77 6.89
C ALA A 191 -11.81 18.61 7.28
N GLY A 192 -10.88 18.86 6.36
CA GLY A 192 -9.71 19.69 6.57
C GLY A 192 -8.41 18.92 6.85
N ASP A 193 -7.37 19.66 7.23
CA ASP A 193 -5.97 19.22 7.20
C ASP A 193 -5.68 17.92 7.98
N ARG A 194 -6.25 17.76 9.18
CA ARG A 194 -5.94 16.61 10.06
C ARG A 194 -6.55 15.32 9.52
N ALA A 195 -7.77 15.41 8.99
CA ALA A 195 -8.41 14.28 8.33
C ALA A 195 -7.62 13.86 7.08
N ALA A 196 -7.22 14.84 6.25
CA ALA A 196 -6.46 14.57 5.04
C ALA A 196 -5.12 13.87 5.32
N GLN A 197 -4.30 14.38 6.24
CA GLN A 197 -3.02 13.73 6.59
C GLN A 197 -3.21 12.38 7.31
N GLY A 198 -4.24 12.30 8.18
CA GLY A 198 -4.55 11.14 8.99
C GLY A 198 -5.05 9.95 8.17
N PHE A 199 -5.46 10.16 6.92
CA PHE A 199 -5.86 9.09 6.01
C PHE A 199 -4.79 8.02 5.77
N SER A 200 -3.52 8.43 5.83
CA SER A 200 -2.37 7.53 5.77
C SER A 200 -2.38 6.44 6.86
N ILE A 201 -3.06 6.65 8.00
CA ILE A 201 -3.23 5.63 9.04
C ILE A 201 -4.00 4.42 8.52
N PHE A 202 -5.09 4.63 7.78
CA PHE A 202 -5.87 3.51 7.22
C PHE A 202 -5.08 2.74 6.17
N GLN A 203 -4.26 3.44 5.38
CA GLN A 203 -3.34 2.82 4.44
C GLN A 203 -2.28 1.99 5.18
N GLN A 204 -1.74 2.49 6.30
CA GLN A 204 -0.79 1.73 7.11
C GLN A 204 -1.43 0.48 7.74
N ILE A 205 -2.62 0.59 8.33
CA ILE A 205 -3.37 -0.56 8.86
C ILE A 205 -3.63 -1.59 7.75
N SER A 206 -3.97 -1.13 6.55
CA SER A 206 -4.15 -1.98 5.40
C SER A 206 -2.84 -2.66 4.96
N ALA A 207 -1.71 -1.95 4.97
CA ALA A 207 -0.39 -2.52 4.70
C ALA A 207 -0.04 -3.66 5.68
N ILE A 208 -0.19 -3.40 6.98
CA ILE A 208 -0.02 -4.40 8.06
C ILE A 208 -0.88 -5.63 7.79
N GLY A 209 -2.17 -5.47 7.52
CA GLY A 209 -3.07 -6.60 7.30
C GLY A 209 -2.86 -7.33 5.97
N GLY A 210 -2.40 -6.63 4.93
CA GLY A 210 -1.98 -7.21 3.64
C GLY A 210 -0.75 -8.10 3.81
N PHE A 211 0.29 -7.59 4.47
CA PHE A 211 1.48 -8.37 4.80
C PHE A 211 1.18 -9.51 5.79
N TYR A 212 0.22 -9.33 6.70
CA TYR A 212 -0.25 -10.41 7.57
C TYR A 212 -0.89 -11.53 6.76
N GLY A 213 -1.77 -11.18 5.82
CA GLY A 213 -2.37 -12.13 4.89
C GLY A 213 -1.32 -12.90 4.10
N LEU A 214 -0.34 -12.20 3.54
CA LEU A 214 0.75 -12.80 2.77
C LEU A 214 1.55 -13.77 3.64
N ASN A 215 2.06 -13.31 4.79
CA ASN A 215 2.85 -14.16 5.68
C ASN A 215 2.03 -15.35 6.21
N ARG A 216 0.72 -15.18 6.44
CA ARG A 216 -0.15 -16.29 6.84
C ARG A 216 -0.23 -17.37 5.76
N LEU A 217 -0.28 -16.99 4.49
CA LEU A 217 -0.26 -17.93 3.37
C LEU A 217 1.08 -18.65 3.22
N LEU A 218 2.19 -17.97 3.53
CA LEU A 218 3.55 -18.48 3.31
C LEU A 218 4.06 -19.35 4.45
N VAL A 219 3.90 -18.89 5.69
CA VAL A 219 4.57 -19.44 6.89
C VAL A 219 3.59 -19.74 8.04
N GLY A 220 2.30 -19.46 7.85
CA GLY A 220 1.25 -19.72 8.84
C GLY A 220 1.01 -18.57 9.82
N PRO A 221 -0.03 -18.69 10.67
CA PRO A 221 -0.57 -17.57 11.43
C PRO A 221 0.34 -17.03 12.53
N ARG A 222 1.06 -17.89 13.26
CA ARG A 222 1.92 -17.48 14.38
C ARG A 222 3.09 -16.63 13.89
N SER A 223 3.83 -17.15 12.91
CA SER A 223 4.94 -16.44 12.28
C SER A 223 4.47 -15.15 11.60
N ALA A 224 3.26 -15.14 11.01
CA ALA A 224 2.71 -13.94 10.42
C ALA A 224 2.49 -12.79 11.42
N VAL A 225 1.98 -13.08 12.64
CA VAL A 225 1.83 -12.05 13.67
C VAL A 225 3.20 -11.48 14.06
N LEU A 226 4.20 -12.33 14.28
CA LEU A 226 5.54 -11.90 14.64
C LEU A 226 6.19 -11.04 13.55
N CYS A 227 6.17 -11.49 12.29
CA CYS A 227 6.74 -10.77 11.15
C CYS A 227 6.11 -9.39 10.98
N VAL A 228 4.79 -9.32 11.05
CA VAL A 228 4.06 -8.06 10.85
C VAL A 228 4.19 -7.12 12.04
N THR A 229 4.29 -7.65 13.26
CA THR A 229 4.61 -6.82 14.43
C THR A 229 5.99 -6.21 14.28
N GLY A 230 7.00 -7.02 13.92
CA GLY A 230 8.36 -6.53 13.65
C GLY A 230 8.37 -5.41 12.60
N PHE A 231 7.73 -5.65 11.45
CA PHE A 231 7.55 -4.64 10.39
C PHE A 231 6.83 -3.37 10.90
N ALA A 232 5.71 -3.52 11.59
CA ALA A 232 4.91 -2.39 12.07
C ALA A 232 5.66 -1.52 13.09
N THR A 233 6.65 -2.09 13.78
CA THR A 233 7.49 -1.40 14.77
C THR A 233 8.78 -0.79 14.20
N VAL A 234 9.04 -0.91 12.89
CA VAL A 234 10.19 -0.27 12.25
C VAL A 234 10.03 1.27 12.29
N PRO A 235 11.01 2.06 12.77
CA PRO A 235 10.77 3.47 13.04
C PRO A 235 10.27 4.31 11.85
N PRO A 236 10.81 4.18 10.62
CA PRO A 236 10.23 4.83 9.43
C PRO A 236 8.75 4.48 9.17
N VAL A 237 8.34 3.24 9.44
CA VAL A 237 6.95 2.79 9.24
C VAL A 237 6.00 3.53 10.17
N ILE A 238 6.44 3.79 11.41
CA ILE A 238 5.69 4.60 12.37
C ILE A 238 5.76 6.08 11.99
N TYR A 239 6.95 6.60 11.72
CA TYR A 239 7.21 8.04 11.50
C TYR A 239 6.44 8.64 10.32
N PHE A 240 6.33 7.89 9.21
CA PHE A 240 5.61 8.34 8.02
C PHE A 240 4.11 8.03 8.05
N SER A 241 3.61 7.48 9.16
CA SER A 241 2.19 7.23 9.34
C SER A 241 1.51 8.41 10.03
N GLY A 242 0.35 8.81 9.54
CA GLY A 242 -0.46 9.88 10.14
C GLY A 242 -0.08 11.30 9.71
N CYS A 243 0.85 11.47 8.78
CA CYS A 243 1.36 12.78 8.37
C CYS A 243 1.21 13.10 6.88
N GLY A 244 0.40 12.32 6.14
CA GLY A 244 0.10 12.58 4.73
C GLY A 244 1.20 12.19 3.75
N TYR A 245 2.23 11.50 4.22
CA TYR A 245 3.25 10.90 3.37
C TYR A 245 2.68 9.71 2.60
N VAL A 246 3.28 9.40 1.44
CA VAL A 246 2.77 8.39 0.50
C VAL A 246 3.25 6.96 0.80
N GLU A 247 4.23 6.81 1.69
CA GLU A 247 4.87 5.55 2.03
C GLU A 247 3.86 4.50 2.55
N PRO A 248 2.90 4.82 3.45
CA PRO A 248 1.85 3.89 3.83
C PRO A 248 0.99 3.41 2.65
N ALA A 249 0.68 4.30 1.70
CA ALA A 249 -0.09 3.97 0.50
C ALA A 249 0.68 3.02 -0.44
N LEU A 250 1.99 3.22 -0.54
CA LEU A 250 2.90 2.38 -1.33
C LEU A 250 3.01 0.97 -0.72
N LEU A 251 3.26 0.89 0.58
CA LEU A 251 3.36 -0.38 1.32
C LEU A 251 2.04 -1.15 1.30
N MET A 252 0.91 -0.46 1.40
CA MET A 252 -0.42 -1.05 1.24
C MET A 252 -0.58 -1.77 -0.10
N ASN A 253 -0.20 -1.11 -1.20
CA ASN A 253 -0.36 -1.68 -2.54
C ASN A 253 0.64 -2.77 -2.83
N LEU A 254 1.87 -2.66 -2.33
CA LEU A 254 2.85 -3.74 -2.41
C LEU A 254 2.33 -4.98 -1.66
N GLY A 255 1.90 -4.82 -0.41
CA GLY A 255 1.35 -5.92 0.39
C GLY A 255 0.12 -6.55 -0.24
N GLY A 256 -0.83 -5.75 -0.74
CA GLY A 256 -2.04 -6.23 -1.42
C GLY A 256 -1.74 -6.95 -2.75
N SER A 257 -0.84 -6.39 -3.57
CA SER A 257 -0.44 -6.97 -4.85
C SER A 257 0.26 -8.32 -4.66
N LEU A 258 1.19 -8.39 -3.70
CA LEU A 258 1.87 -9.64 -3.36
C LEU A 258 0.89 -10.66 -2.77
N LEU A 259 0.01 -10.25 -1.85
CA LEU A 259 -1.03 -11.14 -1.30
C LEU A 259 -1.85 -11.81 -2.41
N ILE A 260 -2.36 -11.03 -3.37
CA ILE A 260 -3.18 -11.59 -4.46
C ILE A 260 -2.36 -12.45 -5.43
N LEU A 261 -1.13 -12.04 -5.74
CA LEU A 261 -0.23 -12.82 -6.58
C LEU A 261 0.09 -14.18 -5.97
N PHE A 262 0.36 -14.24 -4.66
CA PHE A 262 0.61 -15.49 -3.97
C PHE A 262 -0.65 -16.34 -3.80
N LEU A 263 -1.81 -15.70 -3.60
CA LEU A 263 -3.09 -16.37 -3.60
C LEU A 263 -3.36 -17.04 -4.95
N TYR A 264 -3.10 -16.33 -6.05
CA TYR A 264 -3.15 -16.88 -7.41
C TYR A 264 -2.23 -18.09 -7.59
N ILE A 265 -0.95 -17.97 -7.22
CA ILE A 265 0.03 -19.07 -7.36
C ILE A 265 -0.44 -20.31 -6.59
N ARG A 266 -1.01 -20.11 -5.40
CA ARG A 266 -1.58 -21.19 -4.58
C ARG A 266 -2.81 -21.83 -5.25
N SER A 267 -3.77 -21.01 -5.72
CA SER A 267 -5.00 -21.49 -6.36
C SER A 267 -4.74 -22.27 -7.65
N VAL A 268 -3.75 -21.87 -8.46
CA VAL A 268 -3.32 -22.66 -9.64
C VAL A 268 -2.82 -24.03 -9.23
N ARG A 269 -1.99 -24.11 -8.18
CA ARG A 269 -1.42 -25.37 -7.70
C ARG A 269 -2.49 -26.32 -7.17
N GLU A 270 -3.47 -25.78 -6.45
CA GLU A 270 -4.61 -26.53 -5.92
C GLU A 270 -5.62 -26.93 -7.01
N LYS A 271 -5.37 -26.58 -8.28
CA LYS A 271 -6.27 -26.82 -9.43
C LYS A 271 -7.68 -26.27 -9.23
N SER A 272 -7.80 -25.22 -8.42
CA SER A 272 -9.08 -24.67 -7.97
C SER A 272 -9.55 -23.48 -8.83
N MET A 273 -9.03 -23.32 -10.06
CA MET A 273 -9.19 -22.07 -10.79
C MET A 273 -9.55 -22.24 -12.26
N SER A 274 -10.64 -21.58 -12.65
CA SER A 274 -11.07 -21.42 -14.04
C SER A 274 -10.24 -20.36 -14.79
N GLY A 275 -10.26 -20.42 -16.12
CA GLY A 275 -9.56 -19.48 -17.00
C GLY A 275 -10.06 -18.03 -16.89
N SER A 276 -11.37 -17.80 -16.71
CA SER A 276 -11.92 -16.45 -16.52
C SER A 276 -11.49 -15.85 -15.18
N MET A 277 -11.48 -16.66 -14.11
CA MET A 277 -11.02 -16.25 -12.79
C MET A 277 -9.53 -15.86 -12.81
N THR A 278 -8.71 -16.58 -13.57
CA THR A 278 -7.28 -16.27 -13.77
C THR A 278 -7.07 -14.84 -14.29
N LEU A 279 -7.83 -14.40 -15.30
CA LEU A 279 -7.70 -13.04 -15.83
C LEU A 279 -8.10 -11.98 -14.79
N ARG A 280 -9.14 -12.23 -13.99
CA ARG A 280 -9.59 -11.31 -12.92
C ARG A 280 -8.51 -11.12 -11.84
N PHE A 281 -7.77 -12.17 -11.51
CA PHE A 281 -6.60 -12.06 -10.62
C PHE A 281 -5.54 -11.13 -11.21
N PHE A 282 -5.18 -11.32 -12.49
CA PHE A 282 -4.17 -10.47 -13.13
C PHE A 282 -4.62 -9.02 -13.28
N SER A 283 -5.90 -8.80 -13.59
CA SER A 283 -6.49 -7.45 -13.60
C SER A 283 -6.32 -6.79 -12.24
N LEU A 284 -6.67 -7.47 -11.15
CA LEU A 284 -6.56 -6.94 -9.79
C LEU A 284 -5.10 -6.67 -9.39
N ILE A 285 -4.17 -7.57 -9.72
CA ILE A 285 -2.74 -7.40 -9.43
C ILE A 285 -2.21 -6.16 -10.16
N GLY A 286 -2.50 -6.03 -11.46
CA GLY A 286 -2.04 -4.87 -12.24
C GLY A 286 -2.70 -3.57 -11.79
N PHE A 287 -3.97 -3.61 -11.40
CA PHE A 287 -4.70 -2.44 -10.89
C PHE A 287 -4.07 -1.87 -9.61
N LEU A 288 -3.77 -2.72 -8.63
CA LEU A 288 -3.10 -2.33 -7.38
C LEU A 288 -1.63 -1.95 -7.63
N ALA A 289 -0.89 -2.78 -8.38
CA ALA A 289 0.53 -2.56 -8.60
C ALA A 289 0.80 -1.32 -9.46
N GLY A 290 -0.05 -1.04 -10.44
CA GLY A 290 0.04 0.13 -11.30
C GLY A 290 -0.10 1.43 -10.50
N TRP A 291 -0.95 1.46 -9.47
CA TRP A 291 -1.14 2.68 -8.68
C TRP A 291 0.13 3.11 -7.94
N MET A 292 1.07 2.20 -7.68
CA MET A 292 2.35 2.56 -7.07
C MET A 292 3.13 3.59 -7.89
N SER A 293 3.06 3.54 -9.23
CA SER A 293 3.71 4.55 -10.09
C SER A 293 3.01 5.92 -10.04
N SER A 294 1.73 5.95 -9.64
CA SER A 294 1.00 7.19 -9.34
C SER A 294 1.34 7.79 -7.98
N LEU A 295 2.08 7.11 -7.10
CA LEU A 295 2.47 7.63 -5.79
C LEU A 295 3.82 8.35 -5.81
N LYS A 296 4.79 7.76 -6.52
CA LYS A 296 6.17 8.25 -6.62
C LYS A 296 6.86 7.53 -7.78
N TYR A 297 7.88 8.14 -8.38
CA TYR A 297 8.64 7.47 -9.45
C TYR A 297 9.32 6.16 -8.99
N SER A 298 9.70 6.05 -7.71
CA SER A 298 10.21 4.80 -7.13
C SER A 298 9.16 3.67 -7.12
N GLY A 299 7.87 4.00 -7.24
CA GLY A 299 6.78 3.05 -7.43
C GLY A 299 6.95 2.14 -8.64
N LEU A 300 7.66 2.60 -9.69
CA LEU A 300 7.98 1.79 -10.87
C LEU A 300 8.86 0.58 -10.53
N ILE A 301 9.73 0.70 -9.53
CA ILE A 301 10.59 -0.40 -9.07
C ILE A 301 9.71 -1.52 -8.52
N TYR A 302 8.72 -1.17 -7.70
CA TYR A 302 7.80 -2.14 -7.10
C TYR A 302 6.82 -2.72 -8.12
N LEU A 303 6.33 -1.92 -9.07
CA LEU A 303 5.55 -2.41 -10.20
C LEU A 303 6.36 -3.43 -11.03
N GLY A 304 7.62 -3.10 -11.34
CA GLY A 304 8.54 -3.98 -12.04
C GLY A 304 8.80 -5.28 -11.28
N LEU A 305 9.01 -5.22 -9.96
CA LEU A 305 9.15 -6.39 -9.09
C LEU A 305 7.92 -7.31 -9.18
N VAL A 306 6.71 -6.78 -8.98
CA VAL A 306 5.47 -7.56 -9.05
C VAL A 306 5.30 -8.16 -10.45
N GLY A 307 5.59 -7.39 -11.50
CA GLY A 307 5.57 -7.86 -12.88
C GLY A 307 6.56 -8.99 -13.15
N LEU A 308 7.79 -8.90 -12.64
CA LEU A 308 8.81 -9.95 -12.77
C LEU A 308 8.41 -11.23 -12.03
N ILE A 309 7.84 -11.11 -10.83
CA ILE A 309 7.32 -12.28 -10.09
C ILE A 309 6.17 -12.93 -10.87
N LEU A 310 5.27 -12.12 -11.43
CA LEU A 310 4.18 -12.60 -12.27
C LEU A 310 4.73 -13.33 -13.52
N LEU A 311 5.64 -12.71 -14.27
CA LEU A 311 6.31 -13.30 -15.44
C LEU A 311 6.95 -14.65 -15.08
N TRP A 312 7.69 -14.68 -13.98
CA TRP A 312 8.32 -15.90 -13.47
C TRP A 312 7.30 -16.99 -13.13
N SER A 313 6.14 -16.61 -12.57
CA SER A 313 5.05 -17.55 -12.27
C SER A 313 4.46 -18.17 -13.54
N GLN A 314 4.48 -17.44 -14.66
CA GLN A 314 3.95 -17.89 -15.95
C GLN A 314 4.95 -18.65 -16.83
N ARG A 315 6.22 -18.82 -16.40
CA ARG A 315 7.28 -19.39 -17.25
C ARG A 315 7.06 -20.83 -17.77
N LYS A 316 6.14 -21.57 -17.15
CA LYS A 316 5.77 -22.95 -17.56
C LYS A 316 4.39 -23.02 -18.21
N VAL A 317 3.73 -21.88 -18.39
CA VAL A 317 2.40 -21.78 -18.98
C VAL A 317 2.55 -21.58 -20.49
N PRO A 318 1.66 -22.14 -21.34
CA PRO A 318 1.72 -21.92 -22.79
C PRO A 318 1.74 -20.44 -23.16
N LEU A 319 2.57 -20.06 -24.14
CA LEU A 319 2.85 -18.66 -24.50
C LEU A 319 1.58 -17.81 -24.69
N LYS A 320 0.57 -18.31 -25.41
CA LYS A 320 -0.70 -17.59 -25.63
C LYS A 320 -1.40 -17.21 -24.32
N LYS A 321 -1.41 -18.10 -23.33
CA LYS A 321 -2.01 -17.84 -22.00
C LYS A 321 -1.14 -16.89 -21.18
N ALA A 322 0.19 -17.04 -21.26
CA ALA A 322 1.13 -16.13 -20.61
C ALA A 322 1.02 -14.69 -21.16
N LEU A 323 0.92 -14.52 -22.48
CA LEU A 323 0.69 -13.22 -23.11
C LEU A 323 -0.64 -12.61 -22.70
N GLY A 324 -1.71 -13.41 -22.61
CA GLY A 324 -3.00 -12.95 -22.08
C GLY A 324 -2.89 -12.47 -20.62
N ALA A 325 -2.13 -13.19 -19.79
CA ALA A 325 -1.86 -12.80 -18.41
C ALA A 325 -1.12 -11.46 -18.30
N ILE A 326 -0.01 -11.35 -19.02
CA ILE A 326 0.84 -10.16 -19.05
C ILE A 326 0.07 -8.97 -19.61
N GLY A 327 -0.61 -9.14 -20.74
CA GLY A 327 -1.42 -8.09 -21.36
C GLY A 327 -2.53 -7.60 -20.44
N THR A 328 -3.20 -8.50 -19.71
CA THR A 328 -4.25 -8.14 -18.74
C THR A 328 -3.67 -7.35 -17.56
N PHE A 329 -2.54 -7.79 -17.00
CA PHE A 329 -1.83 -7.08 -15.93
C PHE A 329 -1.37 -5.69 -16.39
N SER A 330 -0.75 -5.60 -17.57
CA SER A 330 -0.25 -4.33 -18.12
C SER A 330 -1.38 -3.36 -18.42
N LEU A 331 -2.49 -3.84 -19.00
CA LEU A 331 -3.66 -3.00 -19.28
C LEU A 331 -4.26 -2.45 -17.98
N SER A 332 -4.42 -3.28 -16.95
CA SER A 332 -4.97 -2.81 -15.68
C SER A 332 -4.02 -1.92 -14.87
N ALA A 333 -2.71 -1.99 -15.11
CA ALA A 333 -1.71 -1.09 -14.52
C ALA A 333 -1.62 0.28 -15.23
N THR A 334 -2.14 0.39 -16.45
CA THR A 334 -2.01 1.59 -17.31
C THR A 334 -2.52 2.89 -16.66
N PRO A 335 -3.65 2.91 -15.91
CA PRO A 335 -4.09 4.14 -15.23
C PRO A 335 -3.05 4.73 -14.28
N GLY A 336 -2.14 3.90 -13.74
CA GLY A 336 -1.02 4.32 -12.89
C GLY A 336 -0.06 5.32 -13.55
N PHE A 337 -0.02 5.34 -14.88
CA PHE A 337 0.87 6.18 -15.68
C PHE A 337 0.23 7.51 -16.11
N CYS A 338 -1.00 7.82 -15.67
CA CYS A 338 -1.71 9.04 -16.08
C CYS A 338 -0.91 10.32 -15.76
N TRP A 339 -0.21 10.39 -14.63
CA TRP A 339 0.63 11.53 -14.25
C TRP A 339 1.80 11.75 -15.21
N MET A 340 2.42 10.67 -15.67
CA MET A 340 3.51 10.76 -16.65
C MET A 340 2.99 11.23 -18.02
N GLY A 341 1.82 10.71 -18.43
CA GLY A 341 1.13 11.19 -19.63
C GLY A 341 0.78 12.67 -19.52
N TRP A 342 0.26 13.11 -18.38
CA TRP A 342 -0.04 14.51 -18.11
C TRP A 342 1.22 15.38 -18.21
N ASN A 343 2.29 15.01 -17.50
CA ASN A 343 3.56 15.73 -17.55
C ASN A 343 4.15 15.78 -18.97
N TRP A 344 4.01 14.71 -19.76
CA TRP A 344 4.43 14.73 -21.17
C TRP A 344 3.66 15.80 -21.94
N ILE A 345 2.34 15.84 -21.81
CA ILE A 345 1.48 16.77 -22.54
C ILE A 345 1.72 18.22 -22.09
N THR A 346 1.76 18.48 -20.78
CA THR A 346 1.80 19.83 -20.19
C THR A 346 3.20 20.39 -20.04
N LEU A 347 4.17 19.55 -19.67
CA LEU A 347 5.55 19.96 -19.37
C LEU A 347 6.57 19.45 -20.39
N GLY A 348 6.18 18.59 -21.32
CA GLY A 348 7.08 18.04 -22.33
C GLY A 348 8.04 16.96 -21.82
N ASN A 349 7.89 16.50 -20.57
CA ASN A 349 8.76 15.49 -19.97
C ASN A 349 7.92 14.52 -19.10
N PRO A 350 7.85 13.21 -19.42
CA PRO A 350 7.02 12.26 -18.66
C PRO A 350 7.44 12.05 -17.22
N VAL A 351 8.72 12.30 -16.91
CA VAL A 351 9.30 12.11 -15.58
C VAL A 351 9.76 13.44 -15.00
N TYR A 352 9.10 14.54 -15.37
CA TYR A 352 9.50 15.90 -15.03
C TYR A 352 9.82 16.07 -13.53
N PRO A 353 10.91 16.79 -13.17
CA PRO A 353 11.96 17.33 -14.03
C PRO A 353 13.16 16.36 -14.20
N MET A 354 13.00 15.07 -13.88
CA MET A 354 14.05 14.06 -14.02
C MET A 354 14.36 13.78 -15.49
N GLY A 355 15.52 13.19 -15.77
CA GLY A 355 15.88 12.81 -17.15
C GLY A 355 15.94 13.98 -18.13
N TRP A 356 16.25 15.19 -17.65
CA TRP A 356 16.19 16.42 -18.45
C TRP A 356 17.04 16.36 -19.73
N PHE A 357 18.20 15.71 -19.73
CA PHE A 357 19.01 15.53 -20.94
C PHE A 357 18.34 14.71 -22.05
N LEU A 358 17.35 13.86 -21.70
CA LEU A 358 16.64 13.02 -22.66
C LEU A 358 15.33 13.68 -23.14
N PHE A 359 14.61 14.36 -22.24
CA PHE A 359 13.25 14.85 -22.49
C PHE A 359 13.11 16.37 -22.46
N GLY A 360 14.09 17.10 -21.92
CA GLY A 360 13.98 18.51 -21.60
C GLY A 360 12.91 18.80 -20.53
N GLY A 361 12.16 19.88 -20.71
CA GLY A 361 11.03 20.25 -19.87
C GLY A 361 10.69 21.74 -19.97
N ARG A 362 9.42 22.07 -20.19
CA ARG A 362 8.95 23.47 -20.23
C ARG A 362 9.14 24.12 -18.86
N GLY A 363 9.78 25.28 -18.82
CA GLY A 363 10.04 26.02 -17.57
C GLY A 363 11.18 25.45 -16.71
N TRP A 364 11.94 24.47 -17.21
CA TRP A 364 13.09 23.88 -16.53
C TRP A 364 14.36 23.96 -17.40
N ASP A 365 15.37 24.69 -16.92
CA ASP A 365 16.63 24.88 -17.62
C ASP A 365 17.74 23.93 -17.14
N GLU A 366 18.84 23.91 -17.88
CA GLU A 366 20.01 23.08 -17.60
C GLU A 366 20.61 23.39 -16.23
N SER A 367 20.69 24.68 -15.85
CA SER A 367 21.29 25.11 -14.59
C SER A 367 20.52 24.56 -13.39
N ARG A 368 19.18 24.58 -13.43
CA ARG A 368 18.31 23.98 -12.41
C ARG A 368 18.41 22.46 -12.40
N ALA A 369 18.49 21.82 -13.56
CA ALA A 369 18.70 20.37 -13.66
C ALA A 369 20.04 19.95 -13.03
N LEU A 370 21.12 20.70 -13.29
CA LEU A 370 22.43 20.47 -12.70
C LEU A 370 22.40 20.72 -11.18
N ALA A 371 21.81 21.82 -10.72
CA ALA A 371 21.69 22.12 -9.29
C ALA A 371 20.93 21.02 -8.53
N MET A 372 19.83 20.51 -9.11
CA MET A 372 19.08 19.39 -8.55
C MET A 372 19.91 18.10 -8.49
N SER A 373 20.66 17.80 -9.56
CA SER A 373 21.55 16.63 -9.60
C SER A 373 22.65 16.72 -8.54
N LEU A 374 23.27 17.90 -8.38
CA LEU A 374 24.26 18.15 -7.33
C LEU A 374 23.66 18.00 -5.94
N TYR A 375 22.46 18.54 -5.71
CA TYR A 375 21.74 18.39 -4.45
C TYR A 375 21.48 16.92 -4.11
N PHE A 376 20.89 16.13 -5.02
CA PHE A 376 20.68 14.70 -4.77
C PHE A 376 22.00 13.92 -4.64
N ASN A 377 23.07 14.40 -5.26
CA ASN A 377 24.36 13.78 -5.11
C ASN A 377 24.97 13.94 -3.71
N THR A 378 24.54 14.92 -2.92
CA THR A 378 24.95 15.08 -1.51
C THR A 378 24.42 13.98 -0.59
N TYR A 379 23.34 13.30 -0.99
CA TYR A 379 22.74 12.24 -0.20
C TYR A 379 23.43 10.88 -0.39
N GLY A 380 23.41 10.08 0.66
CA GLY A 380 23.99 8.73 0.67
C GLY A 380 25.37 8.67 1.32
N MET A 381 25.95 7.48 1.31
CA MET A 381 27.33 7.24 1.78
C MET A 381 28.22 6.75 0.64
N GLY A 382 28.07 7.31 -0.55
CA GLY A 382 28.74 6.84 -1.77
C GLY A 382 27.80 6.11 -2.73
N LYS A 383 28.27 5.89 -3.96
CA LYS A 383 27.49 5.34 -5.08
C LYS A 383 28.27 4.28 -5.89
N ASN A 384 29.36 3.75 -5.35
CA ASN A 384 30.13 2.68 -5.97
C ASN A 384 29.52 1.31 -5.64
N LEU A 385 29.93 0.25 -6.35
CA LEU A 385 29.43 -1.11 -6.13
C LEU A 385 29.57 -1.56 -4.66
N SER A 386 30.70 -1.26 -4.02
CA SER A 386 30.94 -1.57 -2.61
C SER A 386 29.95 -0.87 -1.67
N ASP A 387 29.51 0.35 -2.00
CA ASP A 387 28.53 1.09 -1.20
C ASP A 387 27.16 0.41 -1.24
N TYR A 388 26.77 -0.12 -2.40
CA TYR A 388 25.55 -0.90 -2.55
C TYR A 388 25.63 -2.26 -1.85
N LEU A 389 26.77 -2.95 -1.91
CA LEU A 389 26.98 -4.20 -1.18
C LEU A 389 26.91 -4.01 0.35
N LEU A 390 27.37 -2.86 0.84
CA LEU A 390 27.31 -2.47 2.25
C LEU A 390 26.02 -1.75 2.64
N LEU A 391 25.08 -1.56 1.71
CA LEU A 391 23.91 -0.70 1.93
C LEU A 391 23.08 -1.17 3.13
N MET A 392 22.81 -2.47 3.25
CA MET A 392 22.02 -3.02 4.37
C MET A 392 22.69 -2.77 5.72
N TRP A 393 24.02 -2.96 5.79
CA TRP A 393 24.80 -2.64 6.99
C TRP A 393 24.73 -1.15 7.33
N ARG A 394 24.89 -0.29 6.32
CA ARG A 394 24.87 1.16 6.53
C ARG A 394 23.49 1.68 6.88
N LEU A 395 22.42 1.15 6.31
CA LEU A 395 21.04 1.48 6.70
C LEU A 395 20.75 1.05 8.14
N ALA A 396 21.26 -0.11 8.55
CA ALA A 396 21.09 -0.64 9.90
C ALA A 396 21.79 0.22 10.98
N PHE A 397 22.97 0.75 10.69
CA PHE A 397 23.82 1.40 11.71
C PHE A 397 24.06 2.90 11.50
N SER A 398 23.87 3.43 10.29
CA SER A 398 24.14 4.84 9.95
C SER A 398 22.88 5.66 9.67
N GLY A 399 21.71 5.02 9.63
CA GLY A 399 20.43 5.68 9.41
C GLY A 399 20.01 6.58 10.58
N ARG A 400 19.67 7.84 10.29
CA ARG A 400 19.20 8.84 11.27
C ARG A 400 18.22 9.80 10.58
N PHE A 401 17.15 10.20 11.25
CA PHE A 401 16.26 11.24 10.73
C PHE A 401 17.01 12.57 10.58
N ASP A 402 16.67 13.33 9.54
CA ASP A 402 17.29 14.61 9.16
C ASP A 402 18.79 14.53 8.85
N SER A 403 19.25 13.37 8.33
CA SER A 403 20.65 13.15 7.95
C SER A 403 20.84 13.14 6.44
N ILE A 404 21.90 13.81 5.97
CA ILE A 404 22.34 13.73 4.56
C ILE A 404 22.82 12.31 4.19
N ARG A 405 23.24 11.48 5.15
CA ARG A 405 23.71 10.12 4.85
C ARG A 405 22.54 9.23 4.45
N PHE A 406 21.62 9.02 5.37
CA PHE A 406 20.40 8.25 5.17
C PHE A 406 19.34 8.84 6.10
N ASP A 407 18.30 9.42 5.51
CA ASP A 407 17.20 10.05 6.23
C ASP A 407 16.16 9.01 6.64
N GLY A 408 16.36 8.46 7.83
CA GLY A 408 15.55 7.39 8.40
C GLY A 408 16.39 6.36 9.15
N ALA A 409 15.81 5.75 10.19
CA ALA A 409 16.51 4.82 11.07
C ALA A 409 15.83 3.45 11.12
N ILE A 410 16.35 2.47 10.38
CA ILE A 410 15.82 1.09 10.40
C ILE A 410 16.32 0.32 11.63
N GLY A 411 17.58 0.57 12.01
CA GLY A 411 18.22 -0.06 13.17
C GLY A 411 18.81 -1.45 12.88
N PRO A 412 19.56 -2.03 13.83
CA PRO A 412 20.30 -3.28 13.65
C PRO A 412 19.42 -4.51 13.48
N PHE A 413 18.15 -4.43 13.90
CA PHE A 413 17.19 -5.54 13.76
C PHE A 413 16.95 -5.94 12.30
N LEU A 414 17.19 -5.04 11.33
CA LEU A 414 17.20 -5.37 9.91
C LEU A 414 18.11 -6.57 9.61
N LEU A 415 19.30 -6.62 10.21
CA LEU A 415 20.26 -7.70 9.98
C LEU A 415 19.81 -9.02 10.60
N LEU A 416 19.13 -8.96 11.76
CA LEU A 416 18.50 -10.14 12.36
C LEU A 416 17.39 -10.68 11.44
N PHE A 417 16.52 -9.83 10.92
CA PHE A 417 15.47 -10.26 9.99
C PHE A 417 16.05 -10.84 8.70
N LEU A 418 17.11 -10.25 8.15
CA LEU A 418 17.85 -10.77 7.00
C LEU A 418 18.44 -12.15 7.28
N ALA A 419 19.12 -12.32 8.42
CA ALA A 419 19.69 -13.60 8.82
C ALA A 419 18.61 -14.67 9.00
N LEU A 420 17.48 -14.33 9.64
CA LEU A 420 16.35 -15.24 9.82
C LEU A 420 15.68 -15.61 8.49
N ALA A 421 15.56 -14.68 7.54
CA ALA A 421 15.01 -14.95 6.22
C ALA A 421 15.95 -15.82 5.39
N ALA A 422 17.26 -15.54 5.40
CA ALA A 422 18.27 -16.37 4.75
C ALA A 422 18.30 -17.78 5.33
N TRP A 423 18.22 -17.92 6.66
CA TRP A 423 18.14 -19.20 7.35
C TRP A 423 16.85 -19.96 6.99
N SER A 424 15.72 -19.27 6.95
CA SER A 424 14.44 -19.86 6.54
C SER A 424 14.48 -20.35 5.10
N ALA A 425 15.04 -19.55 4.18
CA ALA A 425 15.26 -19.94 2.79
C ALA A 425 16.19 -21.17 2.69
N TYR A 426 17.28 -21.20 3.45
CA TYR A 426 18.18 -22.34 3.53
C TYR A 426 17.47 -23.61 4.01
N LEU A 427 16.68 -23.53 5.10
CA LEU A 427 15.91 -24.67 5.61
C LEU A 427 14.87 -25.16 4.60
N LEU A 428 14.20 -24.23 3.91
CA LEU A 428 13.24 -24.53 2.84
C LEU A 428 13.90 -25.27 1.66
N ILE A 429 15.11 -24.87 1.27
CA ILE A 429 15.90 -25.55 0.23
C ILE A 429 16.35 -26.93 0.70
N ARG A 430 16.87 -27.03 1.94
CA ARG A 430 17.45 -28.26 2.49
C ARG A 430 16.42 -29.35 2.79
N ARG A 431 15.23 -28.98 3.29
CA ARG A 431 14.19 -29.94 3.69
C ARG A 431 13.47 -30.64 2.53
N ARG A 432 13.84 -30.39 1.26
CA ARG A 432 13.23 -31.00 0.05
C ARG A 432 11.70 -31.19 0.19
N ILE A 433 10.99 -30.16 0.65
CA ILE A 433 9.52 -30.21 0.61
C ILE A 433 9.15 -30.11 -0.87
N ASN A 434 8.73 -31.24 -1.44
CA ASN A 434 8.55 -31.54 -2.87
C ASN A 434 7.56 -30.60 -3.59
N GLY A 435 7.98 -29.36 -3.85
CA GLY A 435 7.28 -28.44 -4.73
C GLY A 435 8.22 -27.33 -5.20
N GLY A 436 8.18 -26.99 -6.49
CA GLY A 436 8.98 -25.89 -7.05
C GLY A 436 8.75 -24.51 -6.39
N VAL A 437 7.65 -24.38 -5.64
CA VAL A 437 7.22 -23.21 -4.88
C VAL A 437 8.16 -22.90 -3.70
N THR A 438 8.73 -23.92 -3.06
CA THR A 438 9.59 -23.75 -1.86
C THR A 438 10.90 -23.03 -2.20
N LYS A 439 11.45 -23.27 -3.39
CA LYS A 439 12.62 -22.55 -3.92
C LYS A 439 12.29 -21.12 -4.38
N GLN A 440 11.08 -20.89 -4.91
CA GLN A 440 10.61 -19.57 -5.34
C GLN A 440 10.29 -18.67 -4.14
N ILE A 441 9.66 -19.22 -3.09
CA ILE A 441 9.42 -18.55 -1.82
C ILE A 441 10.73 -18.23 -1.11
N GLY A 442 11.71 -19.15 -1.09
CA GLY A 442 13.04 -18.86 -0.54
C GLY A 442 13.77 -17.72 -1.25
N PHE A 443 13.76 -17.72 -2.60
CA PHE A 443 14.30 -16.61 -3.40
C PHE A 443 13.55 -15.30 -3.16
N MET A 444 12.23 -15.35 -3.03
CA MET A 444 11.40 -14.17 -2.77
C MET A 444 11.52 -13.65 -1.35
N PHE A 445 11.76 -14.51 -0.35
CA PHE A 445 12.05 -14.09 1.02
C PHE A 445 13.37 -13.31 1.10
N ILE A 446 14.39 -13.78 0.38
CA ILE A 446 15.67 -13.06 0.22
C ILE A 446 15.44 -11.70 -0.45
N VAL A 447 14.60 -11.65 -1.49
CA VAL A 447 14.24 -10.41 -2.19
C VAL A 447 13.41 -9.47 -1.29
N SER A 448 12.47 -9.99 -0.49
CA SER A 448 11.61 -9.19 0.40
C SER A 448 12.29 -8.72 1.70
N THR A 449 13.42 -9.32 2.09
CA THR A 449 14.28 -8.75 3.14
C THR A 449 15.32 -7.78 2.61
N ALA A 450 15.52 -7.74 1.29
CA ALA A 450 16.37 -6.76 0.62
C ALA A 450 15.62 -5.46 0.24
N PHE A 451 14.31 -5.41 0.49
CA PHE A 451 13.49 -4.20 0.56
C PHE A 451 13.25 -3.83 2.02
#